data_AF-A0A218XL99-F1
#
_entry.id   AF-A0A218XL99-F1
#
_cell.length_a   1.000
_cell.length_b   1.000
_cell.length_c   1.000
_cell.angle_alpha   90.00
_cell.angle_beta   90.00
_cell.angle_gamma   90.00
#
_symmetry.space_group_name_H-M   'P 1'
#
loop_
_entity.id
_entity.type
_entity.pdbx_description
1 polymer ?
#
loop_
_entity_poly.entity_id
_entity_poly.type
_entity_poly.pdbx_seq_one_letter_code
_entity_poly.pdbx_strand_id
1 'polypeptide(L)'
;MGGNDPRHWSWHYRYRNVEVAKLESVCWLDISGKFSTVDLSPNTMYGVVLNVRMEENCDIVPLNFKIMLPDGSKRANSIDLRLYEEEQWLEISLCEFKMSPQNVGEVAFSIYEHSEHWKGGILIGGVSFKPQPEYSCPQQAPGKEMEDQEMESRNRLEKPKTQKRPPPNCLAILSRAYPLVEPSSIVEQLSSTGVLLDRKTKKYMVDVGSNKNMFMMLARGLEITSGSDPKHWSWKPDKLNRAVEIIKLKDICWLDVSGKFQTVDLSPETEYEIVLRIKIGTKIRGFYLPVNYIIRLPNGIRREDTIDFRTYMKGSWHNIMLHKFKMTPENVGQLQFRLYEHSEHWKSGLVLAGISFKPATS
;
A
#
# COMPACT_ATOMS: atom_id res chain seq x y z
N MET A 1 -13.93 26.56 -0.30
CA MET A 1 -15.34 26.46 0.15
C MET A 1 -15.34 26.41 1.68
N GLY A 2 -16.34 27.01 2.35
CA GLY A 2 -16.29 27.21 3.81
C GLY A 2 -16.45 25.91 4.61
N GLY A 3 -15.73 25.80 5.73
CA GLY A 3 -15.71 24.61 6.60
C GLY A 3 -17.00 24.30 7.37
N ASN A 4 -18.03 25.13 7.23
CA ASN A 4 -19.35 24.94 7.85
C ASN A 4 -20.46 24.67 6.81
N ASP A 5 -20.11 24.40 5.56
CA ASP A 5 -21.09 24.00 4.56
C ASP A 5 -21.47 22.53 4.77
N PRO A 6 -22.71 22.22 5.20
CA PRO A 6 -23.13 20.86 5.48
C PRO A 6 -23.15 19.95 4.24
N ARG A 7 -23.04 20.52 3.04
CA ARG A 7 -22.90 19.75 1.79
C ARG A 7 -21.53 19.09 1.65
N HIS A 8 -20.52 19.61 2.36
CA HIS A 8 -19.13 19.18 2.22
C HIS A 8 -18.54 18.67 3.53
N TRP A 9 -19.03 19.16 4.66
CA TRP A 9 -18.55 18.82 5.99
C TRP A 9 -19.70 18.49 6.93
N SER A 10 -19.54 17.44 7.73
CA SER A 10 -20.43 17.17 8.86
C SER A 10 -19.60 17.09 10.13
N TRP A 11 -20.12 17.67 11.21
CA TRP A 11 -19.45 17.70 12.51
C TRP A 11 -20.06 16.63 13.42
N HIS A 12 -19.21 15.76 13.96
CA HIS A 12 -19.61 14.67 14.83
C HIS A 12 -19.00 14.84 16.22
N TYR A 13 -19.83 14.73 17.25
CA TYR A 13 -19.36 14.48 18.60
C TYR A 13 -19.05 12.99 18.75
N ARG A 14 -17.75 12.64 18.87
CA ARG A 14 -17.19 11.44 19.55
C ARG A 14 -15.80 11.07 18.98
N TYR A 15 -14.76 11.72 19.47
CA TYR A 15 -13.44 11.10 19.68
C TYR A 15 -12.70 11.88 20.77
N ARG A 16 -12.35 11.23 21.89
CA ARG A 16 -11.69 11.87 23.05
C ARG A 16 -12.33 13.21 23.51
N ASN A 17 -13.65 13.33 23.42
CA ASN A 17 -14.41 14.57 23.72
C ASN A 17 -14.07 15.79 22.83
N VAL A 18 -13.42 15.59 21.68
CA VAL A 18 -13.17 16.63 20.68
C VAL A 18 -14.18 16.50 19.54
N GLU A 19 -14.61 17.64 19.00
CA GLU A 19 -15.45 17.71 17.81
C GLU A 19 -14.64 17.24 16.59
N VAL A 20 -15.21 16.36 15.78
CA VAL A 20 -14.54 15.77 14.62
C VAL A 20 -15.23 16.23 13.36
N ALA A 21 -14.45 16.75 12.41
CA ALA A 21 -14.93 17.12 11.08
C ALA A 21 -14.86 15.90 10.14
N LYS A 22 -16.00 15.49 9.58
CA LYS A 22 -16.07 14.51 8.51
C LYS A 22 -16.19 15.22 7.17
N LEU A 23 -15.30 14.87 6.24
CA LEU A 23 -15.39 15.28 4.85
C LEU A 23 -16.38 14.38 4.12
N GLU A 24 -17.51 14.93 3.68
CA GLU A 24 -18.54 14.20 2.95
C GLU A 24 -18.11 13.98 1.49
N SER A 25 -17.93 15.07 0.74
CA SER A 25 -17.48 15.00 -0.65
C SER A 25 -17.05 16.37 -1.20
N VAL A 26 -15.85 16.45 -1.75
CA VAL A 26 -15.33 17.65 -2.46
C VAL A 26 -14.42 17.24 -3.62
N CYS A 27 -14.35 18.01 -4.70
CA CYS A 27 -13.26 17.88 -5.68
C CYS A 27 -12.04 18.72 -5.28
N TRP A 28 -12.22 19.83 -4.57
CA TRP A 28 -11.14 20.68 -4.06
C TRP A 28 -11.12 20.68 -2.53
N LEU A 29 -10.02 20.22 -1.92
CA LEU A 29 -9.84 20.20 -0.47
C LEU A 29 -8.71 21.13 -0.05
N ASP A 30 -9.00 22.01 0.90
CA ASP A 30 -8.02 22.84 1.59
C ASP A 30 -8.41 22.91 3.07
N ILE A 31 -7.50 22.47 3.94
CA ILE A 31 -7.62 22.52 5.39
C ILE A 31 -6.46 23.34 5.88
N SER A 32 -6.74 24.59 6.24
CA SER A 32 -5.75 25.52 6.74
C SER A 32 -5.94 25.77 8.24
N GLY A 33 -4.84 25.96 8.96
CA GLY A 33 -4.87 26.33 10.36
C GLY A 33 -3.73 27.25 10.74
N LYS A 34 -3.92 27.95 11.86
CA LYS A 34 -2.91 28.77 12.51
C LYS A 34 -2.70 28.28 13.93
N PHE A 35 -1.48 28.40 14.44
CA PHE A 35 -1.13 28.01 15.80
C PHE A 35 -0.06 28.94 16.36
N SER A 36 -0.14 29.29 17.63
CA SER A 36 0.84 30.17 18.28
C SER A 36 1.95 29.34 18.90
N THR A 37 3.18 29.44 18.39
CA THR A 37 4.32 28.69 18.94
C THR A 37 4.79 29.21 20.29
N VAL A 38 4.24 30.34 20.76
CA VAL A 38 4.47 30.85 22.13
C VAL A 38 3.98 29.88 23.20
N ASP A 39 3.03 29.00 22.86
CA ASP A 39 2.49 27.98 23.73
C ASP A 39 3.36 26.70 23.77
N LEU A 40 4.44 26.65 22.98
CA LEU A 40 5.38 25.52 22.91
C LEU A 40 6.60 25.76 23.80
N SER A 41 7.11 24.68 24.39
CA SER A 41 8.31 24.73 25.22
C SER A 41 9.54 25.11 24.37
N PRO A 42 10.35 26.09 24.81
CA PRO A 42 11.56 26.48 24.09
C PRO A 42 12.57 25.33 24.03
N ASN A 43 13.46 25.35 23.02
CA ASN A 43 14.51 24.34 22.80
C ASN A 43 14.00 22.89 22.67
N THR A 44 12.70 22.67 22.50
CA THR A 44 12.10 21.32 22.42
C THR A 44 11.85 20.93 20.97
N MET A 45 12.06 19.66 20.65
CA MET A 45 11.72 19.09 19.35
C MET A 45 10.21 18.83 19.29
N TYR A 46 9.52 19.37 18.29
CA TYR A 46 8.09 19.13 18.09
C TYR A 46 7.83 18.43 16.76
N GLY A 47 6.99 17.40 16.81
CA GLY A 47 6.35 16.80 15.64
C GLY A 47 4.97 17.41 15.41
N VAL A 48 4.68 17.75 14.17
CA VAL A 48 3.34 18.16 13.71
C VAL A 48 2.62 16.90 13.26
N VAL A 49 1.53 16.56 13.92
CA VAL A 49 0.82 15.28 13.77
C VAL A 49 -0.61 15.52 13.32
N LEU A 50 -1.04 14.87 12.23
CA LEU A 50 -2.42 14.83 11.81
C LEU A 50 -3.15 13.66 12.49
N ASN A 51 -4.21 13.97 13.23
CA ASN A 51 -5.12 12.97 13.78
C ASN A 51 -6.25 12.72 12.78
N VAL A 52 -6.25 11.56 12.16
CA VAL A 52 -7.16 11.23 11.06
C VAL A 52 -7.71 9.82 11.19
N ARG A 53 -8.95 9.62 10.72
CA ARG A 53 -9.58 8.31 10.54
C ARG A 53 -10.22 8.25 9.17
N MET A 54 -10.10 7.12 8.50
CA MET A 54 -10.74 6.91 7.19
C MET A 54 -11.89 5.94 7.32
N GLU A 55 -13.02 6.23 6.69
CA GLU A 55 -14.10 5.26 6.55
C GLU A 55 -13.70 4.12 5.59
N GLU A 56 -14.37 2.97 5.69
CA GLU A 56 -14.11 1.79 4.83
C GLU A 56 -14.06 2.14 3.33
N ASN A 57 -14.98 3.01 2.87
CA ASN A 57 -15.05 3.45 1.48
C ASN A 57 -14.44 4.84 1.25
N CYS A 58 -13.52 5.28 2.13
CA CYS A 58 -12.83 6.55 1.99
C CYS A 58 -12.20 6.64 0.60
N ASP A 59 -12.60 7.68 -0.11
CA ASP A 59 -12.12 7.99 -1.44
C ASP A 59 -11.14 9.16 -1.33
N ILE A 60 -9.86 8.89 -1.55
CA ILE A 60 -8.81 9.90 -1.39
C ILE A 60 -7.63 9.63 -2.31
N VAL A 61 -6.92 10.71 -2.62
CA VAL A 61 -5.62 10.74 -3.28
C VAL A 61 -4.58 11.32 -2.30
N PRO A 62 -3.27 11.19 -2.55
CA PRO A 62 -2.25 11.73 -1.65
C PRO A 62 -2.50 13.20 -1.31
N LEU A 63 -2.50 13.52 -0.01
CA LEU A 63 -2.68 14.87 0.50
C LEU A 63 -1.33 15.58 0.57
N ASN A 64 -1.30 16.84 0.13
CA ASN A 64 -0.13 17.69 0.30
C ASN A 64 -0.23 18.43 1.63
N PHE A 65 0.89 18.53 2.33
CA PHE A 65 1.03 19.31 3.54
C PHE A 65 2.08 20.40 3.32
N LYS A 66 1.82 21.58 3.86
CA LYS A 66 2.78 22.68 3.92
C LYS A 66 2.62 23.44 5.23
N ILE A 67 3.75 23.82 5.83
CA ILE A 67 3.81 24.72 6.98
C ILE A 67 4.87 25.79 6.75
N MET A 68 4.57 27.01 7.19
CA MET A 68 5.49 28.14 7.25
C MET A 68 5.75 28.47 8.73
N LEU A 69 7.01 28.42 9.13
CA LEU A 69 7.45 28.82 10.46
C LEU A 69 7.70 30.34 10.51
N PRO A 70 7.66 30.97 11.71
CA PRO A 70 7.84 32.42 11.85
C PRO A 70 9.22 32.92 11.42
N ASP A 71 10.23 32.05 11.41
CA ASP A 71 11.57 32.32 10.87
C ASP A 71 11.61 32.39 9.33
N GLY A 72 10.46 32.20 8.67
CA GLY A 72 10.31 32.18 7.21
C GLY A 72 10.62 30.82 6.57
N SER A 73 11.09 29.84 7.34
CA SER A 73 11.36 28.51 6.83
C SER A 73 10.08 27.78 6.46
N LYS A 74 10.17 26.96 5.40
CA LYS A 74 9.04 26.21 4.84
C LYS A 74 9.33 24.72 4.95
N ARG A 75 8.32 23.96 5.34
CA ARG A 75 8.32 22.49 5.26
C ARG A 75 7.13 22.06 4.42
N ALA A 76 7.33 21.02 3.61
CA ALA A 76 6.28 20.42 2.80
C ALA A 76 6.46 18.90 2.79
N ASN A 77 5.34 18.19 2.71
CA ASN A 77 5.30 16.73 2.67
C ASN A 77 4.08 16.28 1.83
N SER A 78 4.10 15.05 1.32
CA SER A 78 2.97 14.42 0.63
C SER A 78 2.65 13.09 1.30
N ILE A 79 1.39 12.89 1.67
CA ILE A 79 0.95 11.76 2.49
C ILE A 79 -0.10 10.97 1.73
N ASP A 80 0.21 9.72 1.45
CA ASP A 80 -0.76 8.80 0.86
C ASP A 80 -1.54 8.06 1.95
N LEU A 81 -2.70 8.60 2.32
CA LEU A 81 -3.57 8.00 3.34
C LEU A 81 -4.03 6.57 2.98
N ARG A 82 -3.97 6.17 1.70
CA ARG A 82 -4.35 4.82 1.24
C ARG A 82 -3.41 3.72 1.73
N LEU A 83 -2.23 4.10 2.21
CA LEU A 83 -1.26 3.18 2.80
C LEU A 83 -1.61 2.79 4.24
N TYR A 84 -2.56 3.49 4.86
CA TYR A 84 -2.92 3.30 6.25
C TYR A 84 -4.26 2.57 6.41
N GLU A 85 -4.50 2.06 7.62
CA GLU A 85 -5.69 1.29 7.91
C GLU A 85 -6.94 2.15 8.14
N GLU A 86 -8.04 1.68 7.57
CA GLU A 86 -9.38 2.28 7.72
C GLU A 86 -9.99 1.93 9.08
N GLU A 87 -11.04 2.67 9.43
CA GLU A 87 -11.89 2.50 10.60
C GLU A 87 -11.17 2.66 11.95
N GLN A 88 -9.88 3.01 11.94
CA GLN A 88 -9.10 3.36 13.12
C GLN A 88 -8.58 4.80 13.08
N TRP A 89 -8.37 5.37 14.25
CA TRP A 89 -7.75 6.68 14.42
C TRP A 89 -6.23 6.54 14.34
N LEU A 90 -5.61 7.37 13.52
CA LEU A 90 -4.19 7.37 13.24
C LEU A 90 -3.60 8.72 13.60
N GLU A 91 -2.36 8.67 14.06
CA GLU A 91 -1.51 9.83 14.32
C GLU A 91 -0.38 9.83 13.28
N ILE A 92 -0.50 10.66 12.24
CA ILE A 92 0.45 10.71 11.12
C ILE A 92 1.38 11.90 11.28
N SER A 93 2.69 11.65 11.40
CA SER A 93 3.71 12.71 11.45
C SER A 93 3.83 13.40 10.09
N LEU A 94 3.58 14.71 10.06
CA LEU A 94 3.63 15.55 8.86
C LEU A 94 5.03 16.13 8.67
N CYS A 95 5.64 16.63 9.75
CA CYS A 95 7.01 17.14 9.82
C CYS A 95 7.47 17.32 11.27
N GLU A 96 8.75 17.62 11.45
CA GLU A 96 9.35 17.97 12.75
C GLU A 96 10.11 19.31 12.68
N PHE A 97 10.12 20.07 13.77
CA PHE A 97 10.90 21.31 13.90
C PHE A 97 11.26 21.62 15.35
N LYS A 98 12.43 22.26 15.54
CA LYS A 98 12.96 22.58 16.88
C LYS A 98 12.56 23.99 17.27
N MET A 99 12.03 24.18 18.46
CA MET A 99 11.74 25.52 18.98
C MET A 99 13.03 26.30 19.23
N SER A 100 13.10 27.51 18.67
CA SER A 100 14.19 28.47 18.88
C SER A 100 13.64 29.90 18.96
N PRO A 101 14.41 30.87 19.49
CA PRO A 101 13.95 32.26 19.55
C PRO A 101 13.55 32.86 18.19
N GLN A 102 14.07 32.32 17.09
CA GLN A 102 13.81 32.82 15.74
C GLN A 102 12.46 32.35 15.18
N ASN A 103 11.87 31.29 15.71
CA ASN A 103 10.61 30.71 15.24
C ASN A 103 9.46 30.82 16.26
N VAL A 104 9.57 31.76 17.20
CA VAL A 104 8.51 32.19 18.11
C VAL A 104 7.54 33.09 17.36
N GLY A 105 6.25 32.73 17.31
CA GLY A 105 5.22 33.49 16.62
C GLY A 105 4.05 32.63 16.14
N GLU A 106 3.29 33.15 15.18
CA GLU A 106 2.18 32.41 14.57
C GLU A 106 2.68 31.55 13.41
N VAL A 107 2.44 30.24 13.48
CA VAL A 107 2.63 29.32 12.34
C VAL A 107 1.34 29.22 11.54
N ALA A 108 1.47 29.12 10.22
CA ALA A 108 0.37 28.80 9.33
C ALA A 108 0.66 27.51 8.57
N PHE A 109 -0.30 26.59 8.56
CA PHE A 109 -0.21 25.34 7.82
C PHE A 109 -1.43 25.12 6.92
N SER A 110 -1.25 24.31 5.88
CA SER A 110 -2.32 23.84 5.01
C SER A 110 -2.10 22.37 4.66
N ILE A 111 -3.20 21.61 4.67
CA ILE A 111 -3.32 20.26 4.13
C ILE A 111 -4.29 20.35 2.96
N TYR A 112 -3.85 20.03 1.75
CA TYR A 112 -4.61 20.34 0.56
C TYR A 112 -4.46 19.31 -0.55
N GLU A 113 -5.48 19.24 -1.40
CA GLU A 113 -5.49 18.46 -2.63
C GLU A 113 -6.49 19.07 -3.61
N HIS A 114 -6.01 19.45 -4.79
CA HIS A 114 -6.72 20.30 -5.75
C HIS A 114 -7.00 19.62 -7.10
N SER A 115 -6.78 18.31 -7.23
CA SER A 115 -7.14 17.58 -8.43
C SER A 115 -8.65 17.58 -8.68
N GLU A 116 -9.08 17.20 -9.87
CA GLU A 116 -10.52 17.03 -10.19
C GLU A 116 -11.13 15.77 -9.54
N HIS A 117 -10.35 15.08 -8.71
CA HIS A 117 -10.76 13.84 -8.07
C HIS A 117 -11.64 14.13 -6.85
N TRP A 118 -12.88 13.64 -6.89
CA TRP A 118 -13.81 13.74 -5.77
C TRP A 118 -13.34 12.88 -4.60
N LYS A 119 -13.14 13.52 -3.45
CA LYS A 119 -12.65 12.90 -2.22
C LYS A 119 -13.64 13.05 -1.07
N GLY A 120 -13.69 12.05 -0.19
CA GLY A 120 -14.64 11.97 0.91
C GLY A 120 -14.40 10.78 1.83
N GLY A 121 -15.08 10.74 2.98
CA GLY A 121 -14.93 9.67 3.98
C GLY A 121 -13.69 9.82 4.86
N ILE A 122 -13.15 11.04 5.00
CA ILE A 122 -12.05 11.36 5.90
C ILE A 122 -12.64 12.03 7.15
N LEU A 123 -12.26 11.55 8.33
CA LEU A 123 -12.58 12.17 9.60
C LEU A 123 -11.30 12.78 10.17
N ILE A 124 -11.36 14.07 10.52
CA ILE A 124 -10.22 14.84 11.00
C ILE A 124 -10.50 15.23 12.45
N GLY A 125 -9.66 14.73 13.35
CA GLY A 125 -9.69 15.07 14.76
C GLY A 125 -8.88 16.33 15.08
N GLY A 126 -8.01 16.76 14.14
CA GLY A 126 -7.22 17.97 14.24
C GLY A 126 -5.73 17.74 14.03
N VAL A 127 -4.97 18.84 14.03
CA VAL A 127 -3.51 18.83 13.98
C VAL A 127 -2.98 19.09 15.39
N SER A 128 -2.01 18.29 15.82
CA SER A 128 -1.38 18.41 17.13
C SER A 128 0.11 18.68 17.00
N PHE A 129 0.63 19.52 17.90
CA PHE A 129 2.06 19.75 18.07
C PHE A 129 2.49 18.95 19.30
N LYS A 130 3.28 17.88 19.09
CA LYS A 130 3.68 16.97 20.17
C LYS A 130 5.18 17.05 20.41
N PRO A 131 5.63 17.24 21.67
CA PRO A 131 7.04 17.14 21.98
C PRO A 131 7.53 15.72 21.65
N GLN A 132 8.63 15.64 20.91
CA GLN A 132 9.32 14.39 20.64
C GLN A 132 10.41 14.21 21.69
N PRO A 133 10.60 12.99 22.24
CA PRO A 133 11.73 12.74 23.11
C PRO A 133 13.02 13.07 22.35
N GLU A 134 13.90 13.85 22.98
CA GLU A 134 15.29 13.93 22.55
C GLU A 134 15.86 12.52 22.74
N TYR A 135 15.85 11.70 21.70
CA TYR A 135 16.70 10.53 21.68
C TYR A 135 18.12 11.06 21.87
N SER A 136 18.71 10.69 23.00
CA SER A 136 20.13 10.81 23.28
C SER A 136 20.91 10.37 22.05
N CYS A 137 21.48 11.34 21.35
CA CYS A 137 22.58 11.08 20.45
C CYS A 137 23.65 10.35 21.29
N PRO A 138 24.20 9.21 20.83
CA PRO A 138 25.39 8.67 21.46
C PRO A 138 26.43 9.78 21.52
N GLN A 139 27.00 10.00 22.71
CA GLN A 139 28.05 10.98 22.93
C GLN A 139 29.11 10.84 21.84
N GLN A 140 29.30 11.90 21.05
CA GLN A 140 30.55 12.06 20.31
C GLN A 140 31.66 12.21 21.34
N ALA A 141 32.54 11.22 21.39
CA ALA A 141 33.86 11.35 22.00
C ALA A 141 34.66 12.41 21.21
N PRO A 142 35.57 13.15 21.87
CA PRO A 142 36.27 14.26 21.23
C PRO A 142 37.33 13.79 20.24
N GLY A 143 37.27 14.36 19.04
CA GLY A 143 38.32 14.62 18.04
C GLY A 143 39.48 13.64 17.85
N LYS A 144 39.62 13.15 16.61
CA LYS A 144 40.83 13.36 15.76
C LYS A 144 40.65 12.77 14.34
N GLU A 145 41.06 13.60 13.37
CA GLU A 145 41.67 13.26 12.08
C GLU A 145 40.98 12.24 11.16
N MET A 146 40.30 12.75 10.12
CA MET A 146 40.18 12.09 8.81
C MET A 146 39.72 13.10 7.75
N GLU A 147 40.59 14.06 7.39
CA GLU A 147 40.36 15.00 6.29
C GLU A 147 40.89 14.49 4.93
N ASP A 148 41.45 13.27 4.86
CA ASP A 148 42.10 12.77 3.63
C ASP A 148 41.33 11.68 2.86
N GLN A 149 40.05 11.41 3.17
CA GLN A 149 39.26 10.37 2.47
C GLN A 149 38.03 10.88 1.68
N GLU A 150 37.64 12.15 1.84
CA GLU A 150 36.47 12.74 1.14
C GLU A 150 36.78 13.39 -0.22
N MET A 151 38.06 13.54 -0.59
CA MET A 151 38.43 14.13 -1.88
C MET A 151 38.59 13.08 -3.01
N GLU A 152 38.74 11.79 -2.68
CA GLU A 152 38.91 10.71 -3.67
C GLU A 152 37.59 10.03 -4.08
N SER A 153 36.52 10.22 -3.31
CA SER A 153 35.18 9.68 -3.59
C SER A 153 34.33 10.58 -4.48
N ARG A 154 34.75 11.83 -4.74
CA ARG A 154 34.06 12.80 -5.63
C ARG A 154 34.43 12.69 -7.12
N ASN A 155 35.36 11.83 -7.50
CA ASN A 155 35.82 11.68 -8.90
C ASN A 155 35.58 10.27 -9.51
N ARG A 156 34.53 9.55 -9.08
CA ARG A 156 33.95 8.52 -9.97
C ARG A 156 32.83 9.17 -10.78
N LEU A 157 33.15 9.48 -12.04
CA LEU A 157 32.14 9.74 -13.06
C LEU A 157 31.02 8.70 -12.94
N GLU A 158 29.82 9.15 -12.58
CA GLU A 158 28.61 8.35 -12.75
C GLU A 158 28.52 7.97 -14.22
N LYS A 159 28.79 6.69 -14.50
CA LYS A 159 28.51 6.12 -15.82
C LYS A 159 27.00 6.27 -16.07
N PRO A 160 26.58 6.66 -17.28
CA PRO A 160 25.16 6.84 -17.58
C PRO A 160 24.41 5.55 -17.26
N LYS A 161 23.29 5.66 -16.53
CA LYS A 161 22.39 4.53 -16.24
C LYS A 161 22.03 3.87 -17.56
N THR A 162 22.67 2.75 -17.87
CA THR A 162 22.33 1.95 -19.04
C THR A 162 20.93 1.42 -18.81
N GLN A 163 20.00 1.84 -19.66
CA GLN A 163 18.63 1.38 -19.68
C GLN A 163 18.66 -0.15 -19.85
N LYS A 164 18.44 -0.91 -18.77
CA LYS A 164 18.44 -2.38 -18.82
C LYS A 164 17.37 -2.80 -19.82
N ARG A 165 17.75 -3.58 -20.83
CA ARG A 165 16.80 -4.14 -21.80
C ARG A 165 15.76 -5.00 -21.04
N PRO A 166 14.47 -4.89 -21.38
CA PRO A 166 13.43 -5.69 -20.72
C PRO A 166 13.66 -7.20 -20.93
N PRO A 167 13.04 -8.07 -20.10
CA PRO A 167 13.21 -9.52 -20.20
C PRO A 167 12.91 -10.05 -21.62
N PRO A 168 13.54 -11.15 -22.07
CA PRO A 168 13.50 -11.60 -23.48
C PRO A 168 12.09 -11.90 -24.02
N ASN A 169 11.12 -12.25 -23.17
CA ASN A 169 9.73 -12.52 -23.53
C ASN A 169 8.76 -11.36 -23.21
N CYS A 170 9.27 -10.21 -22.78
CA CYS A 170 8.47 -9.05 -22.36
C CYS A 170 7.52 -8.56 -23.46
N LEU A 171 7.99 -8.42 -24.70
CA LEU A 171 7.15 -7.96 -25.83
C LEU A 171 5.99 -8.92 -26.13
N ALA A 172 6.26 -10.23 -26.11
CA ALA A 172 5.21 -11.24 -26.30
C ALA A 172 4.16 -11.17 -25.18
N ILE A 173 4.60 -10.97 -23.93
CA ILE A 173 3.71 -10.79 -22.78
C ILE A 173 2.85 -9.54 -22.94
N LEU A 174 3.45 -8.42 -23.34
CA LEU A 174 2.80 -7.11 -23.49
C LEU A 174 1.77 -7.06 -24.63
N SER A 175 1.83 -7.98 -25.60
CA SER A 175 0.78 -8.12 -26.63
C SER A 175 -0.61 -8.40 -26.04
N ARG A 176 -0.67 -8.88 -24.78
CA ARG A 176 -1.90 -9.17 -24.02
C ARG A 176 -2.39 -8.00 -23.16
N ALA A 177 -1.75 -6.83 -23.26
CA ALA A 177 -2.06 -5.69 -22.40
C ALA A 177 -3.45 -5.10 -22.67
N TYR A 178 -4.08 -4.62 -21.60
CA TYR A 178 -5.41 -3.98 -21.67
C TYR A 178 -5.51 -2.76 -20.72
N PRO A 179 -5.66 -1.53 -21.26
CA PRO A 179 -5.63 -1.16 -22.68
C PRO A 179 -4.25 -1.39 -23.30
N LEU A 180 -4.15 -1.36 -24.63
CA LEU A 180 -2.88 -1.45 -25.34
C LEU A 180 -1.94 -0.34 -24.83
N VAL A 181 -0.67 -0.69 -24.58
CA VAL A 181 0.30 0.21 -23.97
C VAL A 181 1.23 0.78 -25.04
N GLU A 182 1.39 2.10 -25.04
CA GLU A 182 2.34 2.79 -25.91
C GLU A 182 3.79 2.49 -25.47
N PRO A 183 4.73 2.20 -26.39
CA PRO A 183 6.08 1.75 -26.06
C PRO A 183 6.92 2.72 -25.20
N SER A 184 6.62 4.02 -25.26
CA SER A 184 7.44 5.08 -24.64
C SER A 184 7.39 5.13 -23.12
N SER A 185 6.38 4.53 -22.47
CA SER A 185 6.19 4.55 -20.99
C SER A 185 6.33 3.16 -20.34
N ILE A 186 6.60 2.11 -21.13
CA ILE A 186 6.46 0.71 -20.70
C ILE A 186 7.46 0.32 -19.59
N VAL A 187 8.68 0.84 -19.64
CA VAL A 187 9.74 0.45 -18.68
C VAL A 187 9.42 0.97 -17.29
N GLU A 188 9.00 2.23 -17.18
CA GLU A 188 8.64 2.85 -15.90
C GLU A 188 7.36 2.23 -15.33
N GLN A 189 6.35 1.97 -16.17
CA GLN A 189 5.13 1.29 -15.76
C GLN A 189 5.39 -0.13 -15.27
N LEU A 190 6.25 -0.91 -15.94
CA LEU A 190 6.57 -2.27 -15.53
C LEU A 190 7.26 -2.33 -14.16
N SER A 191 8.04 -1.31 -13.81
CA SER A 191 8.78 -1.24 -12.55
C SER A 191 8.00 -0.62 -11.38
N SER A 192 6.97 0.20 -11.66
CA SER A 192 6.22 0.93 -10.63
C SER A 192 4.80 0.38 -10.44
N THR A 193 3.92 0.62 -11.41
CA THR A 193 2.49 0.36 -11.30
C THR A 193 2.07 -0.99 -11.86
N GLY A 194 2.88 -1.62 -12.70
CA GLY A 194 2.61 -2.82 -13.50
C GLY A 194 1.65 -2.59 -14.68
N VAL A 195 1.67 -3.49 -15.64
CA VAL A 195 0.79 -3.51 -16.83
C VAL A 195 -0.30 -4.56 -16.63
N LEU A 196 -1.56 -4.18 -16.87
CA LEU A 196 -2.70 -5.10 -16.79
C LEU A 196 -2.80 -5.92 -18.06
N LEU A 197 -2.96 -7.23 -17.92
CA LEU A 197 -3.08 -8.18 -19.02
C LEU A 197 -4.43 -8.91 -18.99
N ASP A 198 -4.78 -9.56 -20.10
CA ASP A 198 -5.86 -10.54 -20.18
C ASP A 198 -7.18 -10.00 -19.59
N ARG A 199 -7.62 -8.83 -20.07
CA ARG A 199 -8.81 -8.11 -19.56
C ARG A 199 -8.78 -7.86 -18.04
N LYS A 200 -7.61 -7.46 -17.53
CA LYS A 200 -7.37 -7.14 -16.11
C LYS A 200 -7.50 -8.32 -15.15
N THR A 201 -7.28 -9.54 -15.64
CA THR A 201 -7.19 -10.74 -14.78
C THR A 201 -5.78 -10.99 -14.26
N LYS A 202 -4.78 -10.42 -14.94
CA LYS A 202 -3.37 -10.49 -14.54
C LYS A 202 -2.74 -9.11 -14.55
N LYS A 203 -1.68 -8.99 -13.76
CA LYS A 203 -0.80 -7.83 -13.71
C LYS A 203 0.64 -8.30 -13.92
N TYR A 204 1.29 -7.77 -14.94
CA TYR A 204 2.69 -8.04 -15.24
C TYR A 204 3.57 -6.88 -14.77
N MET A 205 4.70 -7.24 -14.16
CA MET A 205 5.69 -6.35 -13.60
C MET A 205 7.08 -6.93 -13.87
N VAL A 206 8.11 -6.11 -13.76
CA VAL A 206 9.51 -6.56 -13.81
C VAL A 206 10.17 -6.21 -12.49
N ASP A 207 10.81 -7.19 -11.86
CA ASP A 207 11.65 -6.91 -10.70
C ASP A 207 12.89 -6.13 -11.15
N VAL A 208 13.07 -4.91 -10.62
CA VAL A 208 14.10 -3.97 -11.07
C VAL A 208 15.51 -4.48 -10.75
N GLY A 209 15.67 -5.17 -9.62
CA GLY A 209 16.95 -5.70 -9.17
C GLY A 209 17.45 -6.80 -10.10
N SER A 210 16.64 -7.85 -10.25
CA SER A 210 16.99 -9.07 -10.98
C SER A 210 16.68 -9.02 -12.49
N ASN A 211 15.90 -8.04 -12.95
CA ASN A 211 15.35 -7.97 -14.31
C ASN A 211 14.58 -9.24 -14.70
N LYS A 212 13.82 -9.79 -13.75
CA LYS A 212 13.02 -11.01 -13.93
C LYS A 212 11.54 -10.67 -13.96
N ASN A 213 10.77 -11.50 -14.67
CA ASN A 213 9.34 -11.34 -14.76
C ASN A 213 8.67 -11.55 -13.39
N MET A 214 7.73 -10.68 -13.06
CA MET A 214 6.88 -10.81 -11.89
C MET A 214 5.43 -10.71 -12.34
N PHE A 215 4.57 -11.57 -11.78
CA PHE A 215 3.16 -11.57 -12.10
C PHE A 215 2.31 -11.53 -10.86
N MET A 216 1.10 -10.99 -11.00
CA MET A 216 0.02 -11.19 -10.06
C MET A 216 -1.22 -11.63 -10.81
N MET A 217 -1.76 -12.79 -10.44
CA MET A 217 -3.14 -13.17 -10.73
C MET A 217 -4.04 -12.30 -9.83
N LEU A 218 -4.77 -11.38 -10.44
CA LEU A 218 -5.69 -10.48 -9.73
C LEU A 218 -6.94 -11.28 -9.30
N ALA A 219 -7.66 -10.79 -8.29
CA ALA A 219 -8.86 -11.47 -7.79
C ALA A 219 -9.87 -11.81 -8.90
N ARG A 220 -10.03 -10.93 -9.90
CA ARG A 220 -10.87 -11.16 -11.09
C ARG A 220 -10.42 -12.31 -12.00
N GLY A 221 -9.15 -12.70 -11.92
CA GLY A 221 -8.60 -13.86 -12.62
C GLY A 221 -8.70 -15.17 -11.85
N LEU A 222 -9.26 -15.16 -10.64
CA LEU A 222 -9.42 -16.34 -9.80
C LEU A 222 -10.82 -16.95 -9.96
N GLU A 223 -10.90 -18.26 -9.78
CA GLU A 223 -12.16 -18.97 -9.64
C GLU A 223 -12.57 -18.96 -8.16
N ILE A 224 -13.66 -18.26 -7.84
CA ILE A 224 -14.12 -18.04 -6.47
C ILE A 224 -15.55 -18.58 -6.35
N THR A 225 -15.78 -19.47 -5.40
CA THR A 225 -17.12 -20.04 -5.17
C THR A 225 -18.11 -18.93 -4.81
N SER A 226 -19.20 -18.87 -5.57
CA SER A 226 -20.21 -17.81 -5.50
C SER A 226 -19.63 -16.40 -5.68
N GLY A 227 -18.46 -16.24 -6.30
CA GLY A 227 -17.75 -14.96 -6.41
C GLY A 227 -18.52 -13.86 -7.15
N SER A 228 -19.51 -14.21 -7.97
CA SER A 228 -20.43 -13.28 -8.63
C SER A 228 -21.67 -12.93 -7.78
N ASP A 229 -21.95 -13.65 -6.70
CA ASP A 229 -23.12 -13.42 -5.86
C ASP A 229 -22.85 -12.29 -4.85
N PRO A 230 -23.54 -11.15 -4.96
CA PRO A 230 -23.36 -10.02 -4.06
C PRO A 230 -23.81 -10.30 -2.62
N LYS A 231 -24.52 -11.40 -2.35
CA LYS A 231 -24.83 -11.86 -0.97
C LYS A 231 -23.56 -12.36 -0.28
N HIS A 232 -22.72 -13.07 -1.01
CA HIS A 232 -21.52 -13.73 -0.47
C HIS A 232 -20.26 -12.87 -0.61
N TRP A 233 -20.17 -12.04 -1.64
CA TRP A 233 -18.98 -11.26 -1.95
C TRP A 233 -19.28 -9.81 -2.29
N SER A 234 -18.28 -8.95 -2.11
CA SER A 234 -18.31 -7.54 -2.52
C SER A 234 -17.05 -7.23 -3.32
N TRP A 235 -17.21 -6.91 -4.59
CA TRP A 235 -16.12 -6.36 -5.41
C TRP A 235 -15.99 -4.87 -5.19
N LYS A 236 -14.75 -4.38 -5.09
CA LYS A 236 -14.44 -2.95 -4.95
C LYS A 236 -13.14 -2.64 -5.70
N PRO A 237 -12.98 -1.44 -6.28
CA PRO A 237 -11.69 -1.00 -6.80
C PRO A 237 -10.61 -1.03 -5.71
N ASP A 238 -9.39 -1.43 -6.07
CA ASP A 238 -8.24 -1.30 -5.17
C ASP A 238 -7.89 0.18 -4.96
N LYS A 239 -7.52 0.55 -3.72
CA LYS A 239 -7.21 1.95 -3.42
C LYS A 239 -5.91 2.40 -4.06
N LEU A 240 -4.90 1.52 -4.08
CA LEU A 240 -3.58 1.82 -4.64
C LEU A 240 -3.64 1.84 -6.17
N ASN A 241 -4.41 0.94 -6.78
CA ASN A 241 -4.65 0.92 -8.22
C ASN A 241 -6.14 0.68 -8.55
N ARG A 242 -6.92 1.75 -8.73
CA ARG A 242 -8.36 1.66 -9.03
C ARG A 242 -8.69 0.97 -10.35
N ALA A 243 -7.70 0.74 -11.22
CA ALA A 243 -7.92 -0.02 -12.43
C ALA A 243 -8.12 -1.52 -12.16
N VAL A 244 -7.73 -2.02 -10.99
CA VAL A 244 -7.96 -3.40 -10.54
C VAL A 244 -8.99 -3.45 -9.43
N GLU A 245 -9.66 -4.59 -9.30
CA GLU A 245 -10.63 -4.82 -8.23
C GLU A 245 -10.12 -5.88 -7.24
N ILE A 246 -10.43 -5.66 -5.98
CA ILE A 246 -10.29 -6.61 -4.88
C ILE A 246 -11.67 -7.13 -4.48
N ILE A 247 -11.71 -8.26 -3.79
CA ILE A 247 -12.97 -8.89 -3.37
C ILE A 247 -13.00 -9.08 -1.85
N LYS A 248 -14.06 -8.63 -1.20
CA LYS A 248 -14.32 -8.79 0.23
C LYS A 248 -15.37 -9.89 0.44
N LEU A 249 -15.06 -10.85 1.28
CA LEU A 249 -15.97 -11.90 1.73
C LEU A 249 -17.00 -11.28 2.68
N LYS A 250 -18.29 -11.36 2.32
CA LYS A 250 -19.39 -10.91 3.16
C LYS A 250 -19.84 -12.01 4.10
N ASP A 251 -20.23 -13.16 3.58
CA ASP A 251 -20.59 -14.32 4.38
C ASP A 251 -20.62 -15.59 3.53
N ILE A 252 -19.91 -16.65 3.91
CA ILE A 252 -19.96 -17.96 3.23
C ILE A 252 -19.59 -19.10 4.19
N CYS A 253 -20.29 -20.24 4.14
CA CYS A 253 -19.86 -21.45 4.86
C CYS A 253 -18.78 -22.22 4.08
N TRP A 254 -18.87 -22.28 2.75
CA TRP A 254 -17.94 -23.03 1.90
C TRP A 254 -16.97 -22.09 1.18
N LEU A 255 -15.82 -21.79 1.79
CA LEU A 255 -14.80 -20.96 1.17
C LEU A 255 -13.97 -21.80 0.19
N ASP A 256 -13.96 -21.42 -1.08
CA ASP A 256 -13.11 -22.03 -2.09
C ASP A 256 -12.65 -21.01 -3.12
N VAL A 257 -11.35 -20.87 -3.27
CA VAL A 257 -10.68 -20.01 -4.22
C VAL A 257 -9.63 -20.82 -4.93
N SER A 258 -9.64 -20.85 -6.26
CA SER A 258 -8.66 -21.57 -7.04
C SER A 258 -8.21 -20.79 -8.27
N GLY A 259 -7.16 -21.28 -8.91
CA GLY A 259 -6.67 -20.66 -10.13
C GLY A 259 -5.59 -21.48 -10.81
N LYS A 260 -5.30 -21.06 -12.03
CA LYS A 260 -4.34 -21.71 -12.94
C LYS A 260 -3.41 -20.64 -13.50
N PHE A 261 -2.13 -20.96 -13.60
CA PHE A 261 -1.11 -20.05 -14.10
C PHE A 261 -0.19 -20.78 -15.09
N GLN A 262 0.09 -20.15 -16.23
CA GLN A 262 1.00 -20.70 -17.23
C GLN A 262 2.44 -20.27 -16.90
N THR A 263 3.27 -21.21 -16.44
CA THR A 263 4.62 -20.90 -15.94
C THR A 263 5.59 -20.50 -17.04
N VAL A 264 5.26 -20.74 -18.31
CA VAL A 264 6.04 -20.28 -19.48
C VAL A 264 6.23 -18.76 -19.52
N ASP A 265 5.35 -18.00 -18.86
CA ASP A 265 5.48 -16.56 -18.72
C ASP A 265 6.59 -16.15 -17.72
N LEU A 266 6.98 -17.04 -16.80
CA LEU A 266 8.02 -16.80 -15.80
C LEU A 266 9.41 -16.88 -16.42
N SER A 267 10.37 -16.22 -15.77
CA SER A 267 11.76 -16.26 -16.22
C SER A 267 12.40 -17.62 -15.94
N PRO A 268 13.11 -18.23 -16.92
CA PRO A 268 13.77 -19.52 -16.73
C PRO A 268 14.90 -19.43 -15.70
N GLU A 269 15.27 -20.58 -15.13
CA GLU A 269 16.36 -20.73 -14.14
C GLU A 269 16.26 -19.77 -12.95
N THR A 270 15.03 -19.39 -12.59
CA THR A 270 14.75 -18.41 -11.54
C THR A 270 13.91 -19.08 -10.47
N GLU A 271 14.27 -18.89 -9.20
CA GLU A 271 13.44 -19.30 -8.08
C GLU A 271 12.29 -18.31 -7.88
N TYR A 272 11.08 -18.83 -7.75
CA TYR A 272 9.86 -18.06 -7.59
C TYR A 272 9.16 -18.40 -6.28
N GLU A 273 8.68 -17.35 -5.61
CA GLU A 273 7.76 -17.43 -4.49
C GLU A 273 6.31 -17.23 -4.98
N ILE A 274 5.42 -18.08 -4.51
CA ILE A 274 3.97 -17.95 -4.68
C ILE A 274 3.43 -17.28 -3.43
N VAL A 275 2.90 -16.06 -3.58
CA VAL A 275 2.54 -15.20 -2.47
C VAL A 275 1.05 -14.82 -2.54
N LEU A 276 0.28 -15.23 -1.54
CA LEU A 276 -1.11 -14.82 -1.36
C LEU A 276 -1.17 -13.39 -0.78
N ARG A 277 -1.90 -12.48 -1.44
CA ARG A 277 -2.10 -11.11 -0.95
C ARG A 277 -3.53 -10.92 -0.45
N ILE A 278 -3.68 -10.81 0.87
CA ILE A 278 -4.98 -10.68 1.56
C ILE A 278 -4.94 -9.57 2.60
N LYS A 279 -6.10 -9.03 2.97
CA LYS A 279 -6.28 -8.19 4.16
C LYS A 279 -7.21 -8.90 5.13
N ILE A 280 -6.76 -9.00 6.37
CA ILE A 280 -7.56 -9.55 7.47
C ILE A 280 -8.47 -8.41 7.96
N GLY A 281 -9.77 -8.48 7.73
CA GLY A 281 -10.68 -7.42 8.15
C GLY A 281 -10.73 -7.23 9.66
N THR A 282 -10.96 -6.00 10.13
CA THR A 282 -11.12 -5.70 11.56
C THR A 282 -12.28 -6.48 12.19
N LYS A 283 -13.33 -6.75 11.41
CA LYS A 283 -14.52 -7.52 11.80
C LYS A 283 -14.52 -8.95 11.25
N ILE A 284 -13.35 -9.55 11.00
CA ILE A 284 -13.25 -10.94 10.51
C ILE A 284 -13.91 -11.94 11.49
N ARG A 285 -14.67 -12.90 10.96
CA ARG A 285 -15.37 -13.96 11.74
C ARG A 285 -15.37 -15.28 10.99
N GLY A 286 -15.63 -16.37 11.69
CA GLY A 286 -15.81 -17.71 11.10
C GLY A 286 -14.54 -18.50 10.78
N PHE A 287 -13.37 -17.85 10.82
CA PHE A 287 -12.07 -18.50 10.63
C PHE A 287 -11.57 -19.10 11.96
N TYR A 288 -12.29 -20.08 12.48
CA TYR A 288 -11.91 -20.80 13.71
C TYR A 288 -10.91 -21.93 13.43
N LEU A 289 -10.94 -22.46 12.20
CA LEU A 289 -10.02 -23.45 11.70
C LEU A 289 -9.04 -22.82 10.70
N PRO A 290 -7.82 -23.36 10.57
CA PRO A 290 -6.89 -22.97 9.51
C PRO A 290 -7.49 -23.18 8.11
N VAL A 291 -7.13 -22.30 7.18
CA VAL A 291 -7.51 -22.42 5.78
C VAL A 291 -6.48 -23.27 5.05
N ASN A 292 -6.93 -24.32 4.37
CA ASN A 292 -6.07 -25.22 3.63
C ASN A 292 -5.66 -24.59 2.31
N TYR A 293 -4.45 -24.87 1.83
CA TYR A 293 -4.07 -24.57 0.46
C TYR A 293 -3.38 -25.76 -0.20
N ILE A 294 -3.56 -25.88 -1.52
CA ILE A 294 -2.90 -26.87 -2.36
C ILE A 294 -2.21 -26.15 -3.51
N ILE A 295 -0.98 -26.53 -3.81
CA ILE A 295 -0.23 -26.11 -5.00
C ILE A 295 0.18 -27.35 -5.77
N ARG A 296 -0.13 -27.37 -7.08
CA ARG A 296 0.28 -28.42 -8.02
C ARG A 296 1.17 -27.79 -9.08
N LEU A 297 2.44 -28.20 -9.07
CA LEU A 297 3.43 -27.79 -10.08
C LEU A 297 3.30 -28.65 -11.35
N PRO A 298 3.74 -28.16 -12.52
CA PRO A 298 3.68 -28.91 -13.77
C PRO A 298 4.43 -30.26 -13.74
N ASN A 299 5.50 -30.36 -12.95
CA ASN A 299 6.26 -31.59 -12.76
C ASN A 299 5.54 -32.66 -11.91
N GLY A 300 4.29 -32.42 -11.50
CA GLY A 300 3.48 -33.35 -10.70
C GLY A 300 3.65 -33.20 -9.18
N ILE A 301 4.57 -32.35 -8.70
CA ILE A 301 4.71 -32.09 -7.27
C ILE A 301 3.43 -31.43 -6.75
N ARG A 302 2.88 -32.02 -5.69
CA ARG A 302 1.75 -31.48 -4.94
C ARG A 302 2.21 -31.08 -3.54
N ARG A 303 1.91 -29.84 -3.16
CA ARG A 303 2.08 -29.33 -1.80
C ARG A 303 0.73 -29.00 -1.21
N GLU A 304 0.56 -29.33 0.06
CA GLU A 304 -0.66 -29.08 0.82
C GLU A 304 -0.26 -28.74 2.24
N ASP A 305 -0.85 -27.67 2.76
CA ASP A 305 -0.58 -27.13 4.08
C ASP A 305 -1.69 -26.14 4.46
N THR A 306 -1.58 -25.47 5.60
CA THR A 306 -2.63 -24.62 6.16
C THR A 306 -2.13 -23.24 6.54
N ILE A 307 -3.05 -22.28 6.59
CA ILE A 307 -2.81 -20.90 7.04
C ILE A 307 -3.79 -20.60 8.16
N ASP A 308 -3.26 -20.32 9.34
CA ASP A 308 -4.07 -19.83 10.45
C ASP A 308 -4.20 -18.30 10.40
N PHE A 309 -5.32 -17.82 9.83
CA PHE A 309 -5.60 -16.38 9.73
C PHE A 309 -5.69 -15.65 11.07
N ARG A 310 -5.83 -16.36 12.19
CA ARG A 310 -5.85 -15.76 13.54
C ARG A 310 -4.48 -15.25 13.98
N THR A 311 -3.41 -15.71 13.35
CA THR A 311 -2.03 -15.30 13.66
C THR A 311 -1.64 -13.97 13.03
N TYR A 312 -2.47 -13.41 12.15
CA TYR A 312 -2.20 -12.18 11.42
C TYR A 312 -2.92 -10.97 12.04
N MET A 313 -2.26 -9.81 11.97
CA MET A 313 -2.81 -8.55 12.47
C MET A 313 -4.09 -8.18 11.71
N LYS A 314 -5.17 -7.93 12.45
CA LYS A 314 -6.45 -7.47 11.90
C LYS A 314 -6.34 -6.02 11.45
N GLY A 315 -7.02 -5.70 10.36
CA GLY A 315 -7.01 -4.39 9.72
C GLY A 315 -5.91 -4.22 8.66
N SER A 316 -4.89 -5.08 8.66
CA SER A 316 -3.71 -4.93 7.80
C SER A 316 -3.74 -5.84 6.56
N TRP A 317 -3.01 -5.40 5.52
CA TRP A 317 -2.65 -6.24 4.37
C TRP A 317 -1.46 -7.14 4.70
N HIS A 318 -1.52 -8.39 4.26
CA HIS A 318 -0.50 -9.41 4.45
C HIS A 318 -0.12 -10.05 3.11
N ASN A 319 1.17 -10.33 2.96
CA ASN A 319 1.72 -11.12 1.87
C ASN A 319 2.20 -12.46 2.46
N ILE A 320 1.45 -13.54 2.20
CA ILE A 320 1.70 -14.86 2.78
C ILE A 320 2.38 -15.73 1.73
N MET A 321 3.64 -16.14 1.97
CA MET A 321 4.36 -17.06 1.08
C MET A 321 3.79 -18.47 1.25
N LEU A 322 3.24 -19.02 0.17
CA LEU A 322 2.62 -20.34 0.14
C LEU A 322 3.62 -21.42 -0.29
N HIS A 323 4.50 -21.11 -1.24
CA HIS A 323 5.50 -22.06 -1.72
C HIS A 323 6.63 -21.35 -2.46
N LYS A 324 7.79 -22.02 -2.54
CA LYS A 324 8.91 -21.66 -3.40
C LYS A 324 9.21 -22.78 -4.38
N PHE A 325 9.48 -22.44 -5.63
CA PHE A 325 9.88 -23.40 -6.66
C PHE A 325 10.82 -22.76 -7.67
N LYS A 326 11.69 -23.56 -8.28
CA LYS A 326 12.59 -23.11 -9.35
C LYS A 326 11.99 -23.39 -10.72
N MET A 327 12.06 -22.41 -11.62
CA MET A 327 11.76 -22.60 -13.04
C MET A 327 12.85 -23.45 -13.70
N THR A 328 12.49 -24.67 -14.07
CA THR A 328 13.27 -25.64 -14.85
C THR A 328 12.41 -26.16 -16.01
N PRO A 329 12.96 -26.86 -17.01
CA PRO A 329 12.17 -27.42 -18.12
C PRO A 329 11.00 -28.30 -17.68
N GLU A 330 11.14 -29.05 -16.59
CA GLU A 330 10.10 -29.92 -16.02
C GLU A 330 8.95 -29.11 -15.38
N ASN A 331 9.21 -27.86 -15.03
CA ASN A 331 8.23 -26.93 -14.44
C ASN A 331 7.61 -25.99 -15.49
N VAL A 332 7.80 -26.24 -16.79
CA VAL A 332 7.09 -25.54 -17.87
C VAL A 332 5.72 -26.18 -18.08
N GLY A 333 4.65 -25.41 -17.83
CA GLY A 333 3.28 -25.87 -18.04
C GLY A 333 2.28 -25.11 -17.19
N GLN A 334 1.16 -25.76 -16.87
CA GLN A 334 0.10 -25.16 -16.06
C GLN A 334 0.28 -25.50 -14.58
N LEU A 335 0.61 -24.49 -13.79
CA LEU A 335 0.56 -24.52 -12.33
C LEU A 335 -0.89 -24.33 -11.87
N GLN A 336 -1.31 -25.06 -10.85
CA GLN A 336 -2.63 -24.92 -10.23
C GLN A 336 -2.50 -24.63 -8.74
N PHE A 337 -3.39 -23.81 -8.20
CA PHE A 337 -3.48 -23.57 -6.77
C PHE A 337 -4.93 -23.54 -6.31
N ARG A 338 -5.16 -23.84 -5.04
CA ARG A 338 -6.46 -23.78 -4.37
C ARG A 338 -6.26 -23.37 -2.92
N LEU A 339 -7.15 -22.54 -2.40
CA LEU A 339 -7.26 -22.12 -1.00
C LEU A 339 -8.70 -22.41 -0.57
N TYR A 340 -8.89 -23.17 0.49
CA TYR A 340 -10.21 -23.62 0.88
C TYR A 340 -10.38 -23.91 2.38
N GLU A 341 -11.60 -23.67 2.85
CA GLU A 341 -12.08 -24.03 4.17
C GLU A 341 -13.58 -24.34 4.02
N HIS A 342 -13.95 -25.61 4.21
CA HIS A 342 -15.30 -26.13 3.98
C HIS A 342 -16.07 -26.49 5.26
N SER A 343 -15.64 -25.96 6.41
CA SER A 343 -16.37 -26.17 7.67
C SER A 343 -17.74 -25.50 7.65
N GLU A 344 -18.64 -25.92 8.54
CA GLU A 344 -19.98 -25.34 8.67
C GLU A 344 -19.99 -23.90 9.22
N HIS A 345 -18.83 -23.38 9.62
CA HIS A 345 -18.72 -22.03 10.14
C HIS A 345 -18.85 -21.00 9.02
N TRP A 346 -19.79 -20.07 9.19
CA TRP A 346 -19.96 -18.91 8.32
C TRP A 346 -18.81 -17.93 8.46
N LYS A 347 -18.09 -17.67 7.36
CA LYS A 347 -16.89 -16.84 7.28
C LYS A 347 -17.16 -15.50 6.63
N SER A 348 -16.60 -14.45 7.21
CA SER A 348 -16.76 -13.08 6.74
C SER A 348 -15.53 -12.23 7.02
N GLY A 349 -15.38 -11.14 6.27
CA GLY A 349 -14.40 -10.09 6.56
C GLY A 349 -12.99 -10.31 5.98
N LEU A 350 -12.73 -11.42 5.28
CA LEU A 350 -11.51 -11.59 4.49
C LEU A 350 -11.56 -10.73 3.24
N VAL A 351 -10.47 -10.06 2.88
CA VAL A 351 -10.32 -9.34 1.62
C VAL A 351 -9.19 -9.95 0.82
N LEU A 352 -9.43 -10.24 -0.46
CA LEU A 352 -8.47 -10.88 -1.35
C LEU A 352 -8.13 -9.96 -2.52
N ALA A 353 -6.83 -9.71 -2.72
CA ALA A 353 -6.34 -9.00 -3.90
C ALA A 353 -5.90 -9.96 -5.01
N GLY A 354 -5.33 -11.11 -4.66
CA GLY A 354 -4.87 -12.10 -5.62
C GLY A 354 -3.64 -12.89 -5.16
N ILE A 355 -2.98 -13.56 -6.10
CA ILE A 355 -1.78 -14.36 -5.87
C ILE A 355 -0.65 -13.87 -6.78
N SER A 356 0.51 -13.61 -6.21
CA SER A 356 1.70 -13.15 -6.92
C SER A 356 2.73 -14.27 -7.12
N PHE A 357 3.42 -14.20 -8.25
CA PHE A 357 4.60 -15.01 -8.58
C PHE A 357 5.78 -14.06 -8.66
N LYS A 358 6.63 -14.09 -7.65
CA LYS A 358 7.75 -13.14 -7.50
C LYS A 358 9.08 -13.89 -7.53
N PRO A 359 10.11 -13.38 -8.22
CA PRO A 359 11.46 -13.89 -8.05
C PRO A 359 11.86 -13.85 -6.57
N ALA A 360 12.44 -14.93 -6.05
CA ALA A 360 13.00 -14.94 -4.70
C ALA A 360 14.23 -14.02 -4.66
N THR A 361 14.30 -13.13 -3.68
CA THR A 361 15.47 -12.27 -3.47
C THR A 361 16.64 -13.15 -3.02
N SER A 362 17.73 -13.15 -3.79
CA SER A 362 18.99 -13.83 -3.41
C SER A 362 19.79 -13.04 -2.39
#